data_AF-A0A432RG45-F1
#
_entry.id   AF-A0A432RG45-F1
#
_cell.length_a   1.000
_cell.length_b   1.000
_cell.length_c   1.000
_cell.angle_alpha   90.00
_cell.angle_beta   90.00
_cell.angle_gamma   90.00
#
_symmetry.space_group_name_H-M   'P 1'
#
loop_
_entity.id
_entity.type
_entity.pdbx_description
1 polymer ?
#
loop_
_entity_poly.entity_id
_entity_poly.type
_entity_poly.pdbx_seq_one_letter_code
_entity_poly.pdbx_strand_id
1 'polypeptide(L)'
;MGFKKFEEYFPPRFKEFDEARKYIENIDTSNELTYEAIDYMIAHREYYFLLKNIIRQFGDNNEGTESFFEYLFSRMDKCPERDDDFQLYREIILSKNQKLKIAFMHFVRKCSKEFKEFAKELLKEDNKHLKHFGFCILVSIPDDEKTKEILKKYVLENKINKYELEEFIEYIYFYGNKEDKECLKKLMEKFPEFKDKIRDVEDSL
;
A
#
# COMPACT_ATOMS: atom_id res chain seq x y z
N MET A 1 -13.55 19.21 -25.34
CA MET A 1 -13.98 17.84 -25.65
C MET A 1 -13.50 16.94 -24.52
N GLY A 2 -14.43 16.44 -23.70
CA GLY A 2 -14.09 15.57 -22.57
C GLY A 2 -13.91 14.13 -23.03
N PHE A 3 -12.75 13.55 -22.79
CA PHE A 3 -12.54 12.12 -22.94
C PHE A 3 -13.30 11.39 -21.83
N LYS A 4 -14.39 10.69 -22.19
CA LYS A 4 -14.97 9.66 -21.33
C LYS A 4 -13.97 8.52 -21.26
N LYS A 5 -13.45 8.23 -20.07
CA LYS A 5 -12.81 6.94 -19.77
C LYS A 5 -13.87 5.87 -20.04
N PHE A 6 -13.64 5.01 -21.02
CA PHE A 6 -14.36 3.76 -21.13
C PHE A 6 -13.85 2.87 -20.00
N GLU A 7 -14.60 2.79 -18.90
CA GLU A 7 -14.50 1.64 -18.00
C GLU A 7 -15.02 0.44 -18.81
N GLU A 8 -14.13 -0.46 -19.21
CA GLU A 8 -14.52 -1.74 -19.81
C GLU A 8 -15.29 -2.55 -18.76
N TYR A 9 -16.61 -2.40 -18.79
CA TYR A 9 -17.54 -3.21 -18.02
C TYR A 9 -17.64 -4.59 -18.68
N PHE A 10 -16.87 -5.55 -18.18
CA PHE A 10 -17.09 -6.96 -18.48
C PHE A 10 -18.26 -7.44 -17.61
N PRO A 11 -19.44 -7.76 -18.17
CA PRO A 11 -20.53 -8.30 -17.38
C PRO A 11 -20.07 -9.62 -16.73
N PRO A 12 -20.28 -9.81 -15.41
CA PRO A 12 -19.84 -11.02 -14.74
C PRO A 12 -20.49 -12.25 -15.36
N ARG A 13 -19.67 -13.25 -15.70
CA ARG A 13 -20.13 -14.54 -16.26
C ARG A 13 -20.89 -15.38 -15.23
N PHE A 14 -20.46 -15.29 -13.97
CA PHE A 14 -21.15 -15.93 -12.84
C PHE A 14 -22.41 -15.16 -12.46
N LYS A 15 -23.49 -15.90 -12.23
CA LYS A 15 -24.77 -15.31 -11.80
C LYS A 15 -24.93 -15.37 -10.29
N GLU A 16 -24.28 -16.34 -9.65
CA GLU A 16 -24.41 -16.59 -8.21
C GLU A 16 -23.03 -16.65 -7.53
N PHE A 17 -23.00 -16.23 -6.27
CA PHE A 17 -21.81 -16.23 -5.43
C PHE A 17 -21.18 -17.63 -5.32
N ASP A 18 -22.00 -18.67 -5.16
CA ASP A 18 -21.53 -20.05 -5.01
C ASP A 18 -20.82 -20.60 -6.26
N GLU A 19 -21.08 -20.02 -7.44
CA GLU A 19 -20.36 -20.38 -8.66
C GLU A 19 -18.94 -19.77 -8.65
N ALA A 20 -18.84 -18.48 -8.38
CA ALA A 20 -17.56 -17.77 -8.30
C ALA A 20 -16.70 -18.28 -7.12
N ARG A 21 -17.35 -18.58 -5.99
CA ARG A 21 -16.71 -19.08 -4.77
C ARG A 21 -15.79 -20.27 -5.02
N LYS A 22 -16.22 -21.24 -5.84
CA LYS A 22 -15.47 -22.47 -6.10
C LYS A 22 -14.09 -22.20 -6.71
N TYR A 23 -13.99 -21.18 -7.56
CA TYR A 23 -12.74 -20.80 -8.21
C TYR A 23 -11.83 -19.96 -7.30
N ILE A 24 -12.41 -19.23 -6.34
CA ILE A 24 -11.63 -18.50 -5.32
C ILE A 24 -11.11 -19.45 -4.24
N GLU A 25 -11.87 -20.47 -3.85
CA GLU A 25 -11.43 -21.46 -2.85
C GLU A 25 -10.37 -22.43 -3.39
N ASN A 26 -10.30 -22.59 -4.71
CA ASN A 26 -9.36 -23.46 -5.42
C ASN A 26 -8.85 -22.79 -6.72
N ILE A 27 -7.85 -21.92 -6.57
CA ILE A 27 -7.36 -21.04 -7.65
C ILE A 27 -6.65 -21.78 -8.79
N ASP A 28 -6.15 -22.99 -8.52
CA ASP A 28 -5.36 -23.79 -9.48
C ASP A 28 -6.22 -24.50 -10.55
N THR A 29 -7.55 -24.37 -10.49
CA THR A 29 -8.46 -25.15 -11.33
C THR A 29 -8.57 -24.61 -12.76
N SER A 30 -8.61 -23.28 -12.95
CA SER A 30 -8.68 -22.63 -14.27
C SER A 30 -8.38 -21.13 -14.18
N ASN A 31 -7.31 -20.67 -14.83
CA ASN A 31 -6.88 -19.27 -14.77
C ASN A 31 -7.96 -18.28 -15.26
N GLU A 32 -8.62 -18.56 -16.39
CA GLU A 32 -9.67 -17.68 -16.95
C GLU A 32 -10.85 -17.53 -15.97
N LEU A 33 -11.35 -18.65 -15.44
CA LEU A 33 -12.50 -18.65 -14.53
C LEU A 33 -12.15 -18.07 -13.16
N THR A 34 -10.90 -18.20 -12.71
CA THR A 34 -10.42 -17.53 -11.49
C THR A 34 -10.44 -16.01 -11.66
N TYR A 35 -9.97 -15.46 -12.79
CA TYR A 35 -10.01 -14.01 -13.02
C TYR A 35 -11.44 -13.48 -13.10
N GLU A 36 -12.34 -14.21 -13.77
CA GLU A 36 -13.77 -13.87 -13.79
C GLU A 36 -14.42 -13.93 -12.41
N ALA A 37 -14.00 -14.89 -11.57
CA ALA A 37 -14.48 -14.99 -10.21
C ALA A 37 -13.98 -13.83 -9.35
N ILE A 38 -12.73 -13.39 -9.53
CA ILE A 38 -12.19 -12.17 -8.88
C ILE A 38 -13.02 -10.96 -9.25
N ASP A 39 -13.30 -10.77 -10.55
CA ASP A 39 -14.12 -9.67 -11.04
C ASP A 39 -15.53 -9.70 -10.44
N TYR A 40 -16.14 -10.87 -10.35
CA TYR A 40 -17.43 -11.05 -9.67
C TYR A 40 -17.35 -10.62 -8.21
N MET A 41 -16.37 -11.11 -7.44
CA MET A 41 -16.23 -10.81 -6.02
C MET A 41 -16.05 -9.30 -5.78
N ILE A 42 -15.23 -8.66 -6.61
CA ILE A 42 -14.96 -7.22 -6.52
C ILE A 42 -16.22 -6.42 -6.85
N ALA A 43 -16.92 -6.75 -7.94
CA ALA A 43 -18.16 -6.07 -8.33
C ALA A 43 -19.25 -6.14 -7.24
N HIS A 44 -19.28 -7.24 -6.47
CA HIS A 44 -20.22 -7.45 -5.38
C HIS A 44 -19.66 -7.04 -3.99
N ARG A 45 -18.46 -6.46 -3.93
CA ARG A 45 -17.79 -6.01 -2.69
C ARG A 45 -17.50 -7.13 -1.68
N GLU A 46 -17.29 -8.34 -2.17
CA GLU A 46 -16.92 -9.53 -1.39
C GLU A 46 -15.41 -9.56 -1.06
N TYR A 47 -14.84 -8.39 -0.73
CA TYR A 47 -13.40 -8.21 -0.52
C TYR A 47 -12.86 -9.06 0.62
N TYR A 48 -13.59 -9.13 1.74
CA TYR A 48 -13.20 -9.92 2.90
C TYR A 48 -13.03 -11.40 2.51
N PHE A 49 -14.03 -11.98 1.83
CA PHE A 49 -13.98 -13.37 1.39
C PHE A 49 -12.83 -13.62 0.43
N LEU A 50 -12.65 -12.72 -0.54
CA LEU A 50 -11.58 -12.79 -1.53
C LEU A 50 -10.20 -12.75 -0.86
N LEU A 51 -9.90 -11.69 -0.11
CA LEU A 51 -8.61 -11.47 0.53
C LEU A 51 -8.28 -12.57 1.53
N LYS A 52 -9.25 -13.02 2.33
CA LYS A 52 -9.08 -14.14 3.26
C LYS A 52 -8.65 -15.42 2.54
N ASN A 53 -9.23 -15.72 1.38
CA ASN A 53 -8.84 -16.89 0.60
C ASN A 53 -7.48 -16.72 -0.08
N ILE A 54 -7.13 -15.51 -0.51
CA ILE A 54 -5.80 -15.20 -1.05
C ILE A 54 -4.73 -15.40 0.01
N ILE A 55 -4.94 -14.87 1.23
CA ILE A 55 -4.02 -15.06 2.35
C ILE A 55 -3.90 -16.54 2.73
N ARG A 56 -5.03 -17.26 2.82
CA ARG A 56 -5.03 -18.69 3.13
C ARG A 56 -4.21 -19.53 2.15
N GLN A 57 -4.32 -19.24 0.86
CA GLN A 57 -3.66 -20.02 -0.19
C GLN A 57 -2.21 -19.60 -0.42
N PHE A 58 -1.91 -18.30 -0.31
CA PHE A 58 -0.62 -17.76 -0.73
C PHE A 58 0.20 -17.12 0.38
N GLY A 59 -0.36 -16.85 1.55
CA GLY A 59 0.28 -16.03 2.59
C GLY A 59 1.55 -16.64 3.18
N ASP A 60 1.57 -17.96 3.38
CA ASP A 60 2.69 -18.68 4.01
C ASP A 60 3.69 -19.30 3.02
N ASN A 61 3.42 -19.21 1.71
CA ASN A 61 4.28 -19.70 0.65
C ASN A 61 4.66 -18.56 -0.33
N ASN A 62 5.48 -18.86 -1.34
CA ASN A 62 5.83 -17.90 -2.41
C ASN A 62 5.16 -18.27 -3.75
N GLU A 63 4.07 -19.04 -3.67
CA GLU A 63 3.27 -19.43 -4.82
C GLU A 63 2.41 -18.25 -5.30
N GLY A 64 1.78 -18.44 -6.46
CA GLY A 64 1.16 -17.35 -7.20
C GLY A 64 2.17 -16.55 -8.02
N THR A 65 1.66 -15.93 -9.09
CA THR A 65 2.44 -15.05 -9.96
C THR A 65 2.25 -13.59 -9.55
N GLU A 66 3.25 -12.76 -9.84
CA GLU A 66 3.14 -11.31 -9.64
C GLU A 66 1.97 -10.74 -10.43
N SER A 67 1.84 -11.14 -11.71
CA SER A 67 0.73 -10.74 -12.59
C SER A 67 -0.66 -11.04 -12.02
N PHE A 68 -0.81 -12.16 -11.29
CA PHE A 68 -2.07 -12.53 -10.66
C PHE A 68 -2.43 -11.56 -9.52
N PHE A 69 -1.48 -11.25 -8.64
CA PHE A 69 -1.71 -10.31 -7.55
C PHE A 69 -1.88 -8.87 -8.05
N GLU A 70 -1.12 -8.48 -9.06
CA GLU A 70 -1.29 -7.18 -9.71
C GLU A 70 -2.68 -7.04 -10.33
N TYR A 71 -3.16 -8.07 -11.03
CA TYR A 71 -4.53 -8.09 -11.54
C TYR A 71 -5.53 -7.93 -10.40
N LEU A 72 -5.46 -8.78 -9.38
CA LEU A 72 -6.36 -8.75 -8.21
C LEU A 72 -6.50 -7.34 -7.63
N PHE A 73 -5.38 -6.71 -7.29
CA PHE A 73 -5.43 -5.39 -6.66
C PHE A 73 -5.70 -4.26 -7.65
N SER A 74 -5.40 -4.42 -8.95
CA SER A 74 -5.75 -3.41 -9.97
C SER A 74 -7.26 -3.28 -10.18
N ARG A 75 -8.01 -4.34 -9.88
CA ARG A 75 -9.47 -4.39 -10.02
C ARG A 75 -10.19 -3.84 -8.79
N MET A 76 -9.53 -3.74 -7.65
CA MET A 76 -10.09 -3.11 -6.46
C MET A 76 -10.21 -1.60 -6.69
N ASP A 77 -11.38 -1.18 -7.16
CA ASP A 77 -11.74 0.20 -7.51
C ASP A 77 -11.84 1.13 -6.29
N LYS A 78 -12.16 0.55 -5.14
CA LYS A 78 -12.28 1.24 -3.85
C LYS A 78 -11.47 0.50 -2.80
N CYS A 79 -10.92 1.26 -1.88
CA CYS A 79 -10.33 0.71 -0.66
C CYS A 79 -11.46 0.19 0.23
N PRO A 80 -11.46 -1.09 0.57
CA PRO A 80 -12.32 -1.58 1.64
C PRO A 80 -12.02 -0.84 2.96
N GLU A 81 -13.06 -0.30 3.58
CA GLU A 81 -12.97 0.55 4.79
C GLU A 81 -13.41 -0.18 6.08
N ARG A 82 -13.77 -1.47 6.01
CA ARG A 82 -14.23 -2.20 7.20
C ARG A 82 -13.03 -2.57 8.07
N ASP A 83 -13.19 -2.46 9.39
CA ASP A 83 -12.16 -2.86 10.36
C ASP A 83 -11.68 -4.31 10.14
N ASP A 84 -12.61 -5.21 9.79
CA ASP A 84 -12.28 -6.60 9.46
C ASP A 84 -11.36 -6.74 8.23
N ASP A 85 -11.47 -5.83 7.26
CA ASP A 85 -10.61 -5.80 6.08
C ASP A 85 -9.19 -5.29 6.46
N PHE A 86 -9.07 -4.40 7.44
CA PHE A 86 -7.77 -3.92 7.95
C PHE A 86 -6.96 -5.03 8.64
N GLN A 87 -7.63 -5.96 9.31
CA GLN A 87 -6.95 -7.13 9.88
C GLN A 87 -6.34 -7.99 8.77
N LEU A 88 -7.07 -8.21 7.67
CA LEU A 88 -6.56 -8.94 6.51
C LEU A 88 -5.38 -8.21 5.85
N TYR A 89 -5.37 -6.87 5.82
CA TYR A 89 -4.21 -6.11 5.34
C TYR A 89 -2.97 -6.33 6.19
N ARG A 90 -3.12 -6.36 7.52
CA ARG A 90 -2.00 -6.67 8.43
C ARG A 90 -1.45 -8.07 8.15
N GLU A 91 -2.32 -9.04 7.92
CA GLU A 91 -1.92 -10.40 7.54
C GLU A 91 -1.17 -10.42 6.19
N ILE A 92 -1.62 -9.66 5.19
CA ILE A 92 -0.90 -9.51 3.91
C ILE A 92 0.48 -8.90 4.13
N ILE A 93 0.59 -7.82 4.90
CA ILE A 93 1.87 -7.13 5.17
C ILE A 93 2.86 -8.07 5.87
N LEU A 94 2.37 -8.91 6.78
CA LEU A 94 3.18 -9.86 7.55
C LEU A 94 3.41 -11.19 6.82
N SER A 95 2.76 -11.41 5.69
CA SER A 95 2.88 -12.65 4.92
C SER A 95 4.32 -12.91 4.45
N LYS A 96 4.65 -14.18 4.23
CA LYS A 96 5.96 -14.58 3.66
C LYS A 96 6.03 -14.32 2.16
N ASN A 97 4.87 -14.21 1.51
CA ASN A 97 4.75 -14.01 0.08
C ASN A 97 5.17 -12.60 -0.35
N GLN A 98 6.35 -12.49 -0.95
CA GLN A 98 6.88 -11.18 -1.37
C GLN A 98 6.10 -10.57 -2.53
N LYS A 99 5.63 -11.39 -3.48
CA LYS A 99 4.88 -10.91 -4.64
C LYS A 99 3.54 -10.31 -4.21
N LEU A 100 2.84 -11.00 -3.30
CA LEU A 100 1.59 -10.52 -2.72
C LEU A 100 1.80 -9.18 -1.98
N LYS A 101 2.86 -9.07 -1.17
CA LYS A 101 3.19 -7.84 -0.44
C LYS A 101 3.50 -6.67 -1.37
N ILE A 102 4.28 -6.90 -2.43
CA ILE A 102 4.66 -5.85 -3.38
C ILE A 102 3.41 -5.35 -4.12
N ALA A 103 2.59 -6.27 -4.63
CA ALA A 103 1.36 -5.91 -5.32
C ALA A 103 0.39 -5.16 -4.39
N PHE A 104 0.28 -5.59 -3.13
CA PHE A 104 -0.53 -4.89 -2.13
C PHE A 104 0.02 -3.50 -1.81
N MET A 105 1.34 -3.35 -1.66
CA MET A 105 1.98 -2.04 -1.47
C MET A 105 1.67 -1.10 -2.64
N HIS A 106 1.77 -1.57 -3.89
CA HIS A 106 1.41 -0.78 -5.07
C HIS A 106 -0.04 -0.30 -5.03
N PHE A 107 -0.96 -1.17 -4.62
CA PHE A 107 -2.36 -0.82 -4.46
C PHE A 107 -2.58 0.24 -3.37
N VAL A 108 -2.06 0.01 -2.18
CA VAL A 108 -2.22 0.94 -1.05
C VAL A 108 -1.59 2.30 -1.37
N ARG A 109 -0.44 2.35 -2.05
CA ARG A 109 0.18 3.61 -2.47
C ARG A 109 -0.67 4.38 -3.50
N LYS A 110 -1.35 3.68 -4.41
CA LYS A 110 -2.30 4.32 -5.36
C LYS A 110 -3.50 4.94 -4.64
N CYS A 111 -3.88 4.39 -3.49
CA CYS A 111 -4.98 4.87 -2.67
C CYS A 111 -4.48 5.42 -1.31
N SER A 112 -3.32 6.08 -1.32
CA SER A 112 -2.63 6.48 -0.09
C SER A 112 -3.46 7.43 0.79
N LYS A 113 -4.33 8.24 0.18
CA LYS A 113 -5.22 9.17 0.89
C LYS A 113 -6.28 8.45 1.71
N GLU A 114 -6.89 7.42 1.14
CA GLU A 114 -7.89 6.56 1.79
C GLU A 114 -7.27 5.76 2.94
N PHE A 115 -6.02 5.32 2.76
CA PHE A 115 -5.28 4.55 3.77
C PHE A 115 -4.59 5.40 4.85
N LYS A 116 -4.80 6.72 4.88
CA LYS A 116 -4.10 7.63 5.80
C LYS A 116 -4.29 7.26 7.28
N GLU A 117 -5.52 6.99 7.72
CA GLU A 117 -5.76 6.65 9.13
C GLU A 117 -5.20 5.27 9.48
N PHE A 118 -5.38 4.27 8.60
CA PHE A 118 -4.75 2.96 8.75
C PHE A 118 -3.22 3.07 8.85
N ALA A 119 -2.59 3.89 8.03
CA ALA A 119 -1.15 4.12 8.08
C ALA A 119 -0.68 4.72 9.40
N LYS A 120 -1.46 5.64 10.00
CA LYS A 120 -1.16 6.17 11.35
C LYS A 120 -1.30 5.11 12.44
N GLU A 121 -2.23 4.17 12.30
CA GLU A 121 -2.32 3.03 13.21
C GLU A 121 -1.09 2.13 13.08
N LEU A 122 -0.68 1.82 11.85
CA LEU A 122 0.52 1.03 11.58
C LEU A 122 1.80 1.65 12.20
N LEU A 123 1.93 2.98 12.21
CA LEU A 123 3.06 3.67 12.85
C LEU A 123 3.13 3.46 14.37
N LYS A 124 2.01 3.11 15.02
CA LYS A 124 1.95 2.86 16.48
C LYS A 124 2.30 1.43 16.86
N GLU A 125 2.37 0.52 15.89
CA GLU A 125 2.63 -0.90 16.12
C GLU A 125 4.05 -1.17 16.62
N ASP A 126 4.24 -2.15 17.49
CA ASP A 126 5.60 -2.55 17.89
C ASP A 126 6.36 -3.27 16.77
N ASN A 127 5.63 -3.87 15.84
CA ASN A 127 6.22 -4.57 14.71
C ASN A 127 6.86 -3.59 13.71
N LYS A 128 8.17 -3.73 13.50
CA LYS A 128 8.96 -2.87 12.59
C LYS A 128 8.48 -2.93 11.14
N HIS A 129 8.00 -4.08 10.66
CA HIS A 129 7.50 -4.21 9.30
C HIS A 129 6.18 -3.46 9.12
N LEU A 130 5.27 -3.54 10.11
CA LEU A 130 4.04 -2.77 10.10
C LEU A 130 4.32 -1.26 10.14
N LYS A 131 5.21 -0.81 11.05
CA LYS A 131 5.66 0.59 11.10
C LYS A 131 6.22 1.08 9.78
N HIS A 132 7.15 0.30 9.20
CA HIS A 132 7.75 0.63 7.91
C HIS A 132 6.70 0.72 6.79
N PHE A 133 5.73 -0.20 6.78
CA PHE A 133 4.64 -0.18 5.83
C PHE A 133 3.79 1.09 5.98
N GLY A 134 3.41 1.45 7.22
CA GLY A 134 2.70 2.70 7.52
C GLY A 134 3.45 3.95 7.02
N PHE A 135 4.76 4.00 7.24
CA PHE A 135 5.62 5.06 6.71
C PHE A 135 5.55 5.14 5.18
N CYS A 136 5.67 4.01 4.48
CA CYS A 136 5.60 3.93 3.02
C CYS A 136 4.25 4.40 2.44
N ILE A 137 3.15 4.23 3.17
CA ILE A 137 1.84 4.77 2.76
C ILE A 137 1.87 6.30 2.88
N LEU A 138 2.27 6.81 4.05
CA LEU A 138 2.23 8.25 4.35
C LEU A 138 3.15 9.06 3.43
N VAL A 139 4.35 8.56 3.12
CA VAL A 139 5.26 9.21 2.17
C VAL A 139 4.70 9.27 0.75
N SER A 140 3.71 8.42 0.44
CA SER A 140 3.01 8.42 -0.85
C SER A 140 1.81 9.38 -0.88
N ILE A 141 1.57 10.17 0.18
CA ILE A 141 0.49 11.17 0.23
C ILE A 141 1.08 12.56 -0.10
N PRO A 142 0.80 13.11 -1.30
CA PRO A 142 1.36 14.39 -1.72
C PRO A 142 0.75 15.55 -0.95
N ASP A 143 1.59 16.53 -0.59
CA ASP A 143 1.21 17.88 -0.15
C ASP A 143 0.10 17.90 0.93
N ASP A 144 0.29 17.13 2.00
CA ASP A 144 -0.58 17.13 3.17
C ASP A 144 0.21 17.54 4.42
N GLU A 145 0.01 18.77 4.88
CA GLU A 145 0.78 19.35 5.98
C GLU A 145 0.71 18.50 7.25
N LYS A 146 -0.44 17.90 7.56
CA LYS A 146 -0.59 17.01 8.73
C LYS A 146 0.23 15.73 8.57
N THR A 147 0.26 15.15 7.37
CA THR A 147 1.07 13.97 7.05
C THR A 147 2.55 14.32 7.12
N LYS A 148 2.96 15.48 6.58
CA LYS A 148 4.35 15.95 6.63
C LYS A 148 4.83 16.09 8.08
N GLU A 149 4.02 16.68 8.96
CA GLU A 149 4.35 16.76 10.40
C GLU A 149 4.47 15.38 11.06
N ILE A 150 3.59 14.44 10.72
CA ILE A 150 3.68 13.05 11.21
C ILE A 150 4.98 12.39 10.75
N LEU A 151 5.35 12.55 9.47
CA LEU A 151 6.57 12.01 8.89
C LEU A 151 7.81 12.61 9.55
N LYS A 152 7.88 13.95 9.69
CA LYS A 152 8.96 14.65 10.41
C LYS A 152 9.16 14.09 11.81
N LYS A 153 8.07 14.00 12.57
CA LYS A 153 8.10 13.44 13.93
C LYS A 153 8.62 12.00 13.92
N TYR A 154 8.11 11.17 13.00
CA TYR A 154 8.54 9.79 12.87
C TYR A 154 10.05 9.67 12.62
N VAL A 155 10.59 10.37 11.61
CA VAL A 155 12.02 10.26 11.24
C VAL A 155 12.97 10.83 12.29
N LEU A 156 12.54 11.86 13.03
CA LEU A 156 13.34 12.47 14.10
C LEU A 156 13.34 11.63 15.38
N GLU A 157 12.20 11.08 15.79
CA GLU A 157 12.04 10.40 17.07
C GLU A 157 12.34 8.89 17.03
N ASN A 158 12.20 8.26 15.86
CA ASN A 158 12.36 6.81 15.74
C ASN A 158 13.73 6.40 15.17
N LYS A 159 14.09 5.14 15.41
CA LYS A 159 15.20 4.48 14.72
C LYS A 159 14.71 4.03 13.35
N ILE A 160 14.92 4.88 12.35
CA ILE A 160 14.61 4.58 10.95
C ILE A 160 15.80 3.90 10.26
N ASN A 161 15.51 3.20 9.18
CA ASN A 161 16.52 2.62 8.31
C ASN A 161 16.90 3.58 7.16
N LYS A 162 17.94 3.21 6.39
CA LYS A 162 18.47 3.99 5.28
C LYS A 162 17.42 4.34 4.23
N TYR A 163 16.59 3.36 3.86
CA TYR A 163 15.57 3.52 2.83
C TYR A 163 14.45 4.48 3.27
N GLU A 164 13.99 4.36 4.53
CA GLU A 164 13.01 5.31 5.08
C GLU A 164 13.52 6.75 5.08
N LEU A 165 14.80 6.96 5.40
CA LEU A 165 15.41 8.28 5.33
C LEU A 165 15.47 8.81 3.89
N GLU A 166 15.87 7.98 2.93
CA GLU A 166 15.95 8.36 1.53
C GLU A 166 14.59 8.77 0.95
N GLU A 167 13.54 7.99 1.23
CA GLU A 167 12.16 8.27 0.84
C GLU A 167 11.65 9.56 1.48
N PHE A 168 11.97 9.81 2.75
CA PHE A 168 11.61 11.07 3.42
C PHE A 168 12.33 12.28 2.81
N ILE A 169 13.62 12.16 2.49
CA ILE A 169 14.37 13.24 1.84
C ILE A 169 13.75 13.56 0.47
N GLU A 170 13.40 12.54 -0.31
CA GLU A 170 12.74 12.71 -1.60
C GLU A 170 11.35 13.35 -1.45
N TYR A 171 10.59 12.96 -0.43
CA TYR A 171 9.33 13.60 -0.08
C TYR A 171 9.49 15.11 0.18
N ILE A 172 10.48 15.50 0.99
CA ILE A 172 10.74 16.92 1.28
C ILE A 172 11.28 17.65 0.04
N TYR A 173 12.04 16.99 -0.84
CA TYR A 173 12.45 17.59 -2.10
C TYR A 173 11.26 17.97 -2.99
N PHE A 174 10.23 17.13 -3.06
CA PHE A 174 9.06 17.41 -3.90
C PHE A 174 7.99 18.28 -3.24
N TYR A 175 7.80 18.17 -1.93
CA TYR A 175 6.67 18.76 -1.20
C TYR A 175 7.08 19.67 -0.04
N GLY A 176 8.38 19.86 0.15
CA GLY A 176 8.92 20.71 1.21
C GLY A 176 8.80 22.19 0.90
N ASN A 177 8.98 22.99 1.94
CA ASN A 177 9.04 24.43 1.93
C ASN A 177 10.07 24.94 2.95
N LYS A 178 10.22 26.26 3.07
CA LYS A 178 11.23 26.88 3.95
C LYS A 178 11.12 26.48 5.43
N GLU A 179 9.94 26.10 5.90
CA GLU A 179 9.72 25.67 7.29
C GLU A 179 10.32 24.28 7.56
N ASP A 180 10.58 23.51 6.51
CA ASP A 180 11.13 22.15 6.59
C ASP A 180 12.66 22.14 6.80
N LYS A 181 13.36 23.26 6.58
CA LYS A 181 14.83 23.36 6.71
C LYS A 181 15.34 22.96 8.09
N GLU A 182 14.61 23.31 9.14
CA GLU A 182 15.00 22.96 10.51
C GLU A 182 14.97 21.44 10.74
N CYS A 183 14.01 20.73 10.12
CA CYS A 183 13.97 19.28 10.16
C CYS A 183 15.18 18.67 9.43
N LEU A 184 15.52 19.21 8.24
CA LEU A 184 16.67 18.75 7.45
C LEU A 184 17.99 18.93 8.22
N LYS A 185 18.18 20.05 8.92
CA LYS A 185 19.36 20.28 9.77
C LYS A 185 19.52 19.22 10.85
N LYS A 186 18.43 18.93 11.57
CA LYS A 186 18.42 17.86 12.59
C LYS A 186 18.71 16.48 11.99
N LEU A 187 18.24 16.22 10.77
CA LEU A 187 18.56 14.98 10.06
C LEU A 187 20.03 14.90 9.65
N MET A 188 20.67 16.00 9.24
CA MET A 188 22.12 16.02 8.94
C MET A 188 22.97 15.70 10.17
N GLU A 189 22.56 16.16 11.35
CA GLU A 189 23.24 15.85 12.61
C GLU A 189 23.05 14.38 12.99
N LYS A 190 21.82 13.86 12.82
CA LYS A 190 21.46 12.47 13.15
C LYS A 190 22.04 11.45 12.16
N PHE A 191 22.19 11.82 10.89
CA PHE A 191 22.65 10.97 9.79
C PHE A 191 23.76 11.68 8.98
N PRO A 192 24.98 11.81 9.53
CA PRO A 192 26.08 12.52 8.88
C PRO A 192 26.45 11.96 7.49
N GLU A 193 26.22 10.67 7.27
CA GLU A 193 26.47 9.99 6.00
C GLU A 193 25.53 10.45 4.85
N PHE A 194 24.43 11.13 5.18
CA PHE A 194 23.48 11.70 4.23
C PHE A 194 23.59 13.21 4.05
N LYS A 195 24.57 13.83 4.71
CA LYS A 195 24.66 15.29 4.85
C LYS A 195 24.63 16.03 3.50
N ASP A 196 25.37 15.55 2.50
CA ASP A 196 25.43 16.21 1.20
C ASP A 196 24.08 16.13 0.47
N LYS A 197 23.45 14.95 0.44
CA LYS A 197 22.11 14.78 -0.14
C LYS A 197 21.06 15.65 0.54
N ILE A 198 21.10 15.73 1.88
CA ILE A 198 20.16 16.55 2.65
C ILE A 198 20.40 18.04 2.39
N ARG A 199 21.65 18.47 2.27
CA ARG A 199 22.02 19.86 1.96
C ARG A 199 21.53 20.28 0.58
N ASP A 200 21.68 19.41 -0.42
CA ASP A 200 21.18 19.69 -1.77
C ASP A 200 19.67 19.96 -1.75
N VAL A 201 18.91 19.20 -0.95
CA VAL A 201 17.48 19.45 -0.75
C VAL A 201 17.23 20.74 0.03
N GLU A 202 17.96 21.00 1.13
CA GLU A 202 17.81 22.23 1.92
C GLU A 202 18.03 23.51 1.08
N ASP A 203 19.01 23.48 0.18
CA ASP A 203 19.33 24.60 -0.72
C ASP A 203 18.25 24.81 -1.80
N SER A 204 17.45 23.78 -2.11
CA SER A 204 16.36 23.87 -3.08
C SER A 204 15.03 24.44 -2.53
N LEU A 205 14.89 24.51 -1.20
CA LEU A 205 13.70 25.04 -0.48
C LEU A 205 13.76 26.56 -0.25
#